data_AF-A0ABD3PBV2-F1
#
_entry.id   AF-A0ABD3PBV2-F1
#
_cell.length_a   1.000
_cell.length_b   1.000
_cell.length_c   1.000
_cell.angle_alpha   90.00
_cell.angle_beta   90.00
_cell.angle_gamma   90.00
#
_symmetry.space_group_name_H-M   'P 1'
#
loop_
_entity.id
_entity.type
_entity.pdbx_description
1 polymer ?
#
loop_
_entity_poly.entity_id
_entity_poly.type
_entity_poly.pdbx_seq_one_letter_code
_entity_poly.pdbx_strand_id
1 'polypeptide(L)'
;MTTLLLRLLILFMAIEGTRAAFHFASEFAKRSRPTSATPNLGTNSRRSASLFMETAHSCPSETSKQIYNIPDSGWRSKKWSWGSARGTGHDCAAICRRRWDDESDRRDLVQSLLDPAEFKGLHPHSEVPFEEIKLILGLAWQRGRRDGTDGGPGQGYGAVLETMAEARRYENEDEVISALNFIDDVSGRFASICRDAEKLKRMKAIANDIRGKHAEKEEVFMARRMCAGMVLDAMNFVESGL
;
A
#
# COMPACT_ATOMS: atom_id res chain seq x y z
N MET A 1 -18.51 -43.71 0.09
CA MET A 1 -17.13 -43.54 -0.45
C MET A 1 -16.69 -42.08 -0.60
N THR A 2 -17.57 -41.08 -0.53
CA THR A 2 -17.24 -39.66 -0.76
C THR A 2 -16.63 -38.93 0.45
N THR A 3 -16.92 -39.36 1.67
CA THR A 3 -16.44 -38.70 2.90
C THR A 3 -14.99 -39.02 3.25
N LEU A 4 -14.45 -40.16 2.78
CA LEU A 4 -13.07 -40.56 3.04
C LEU A 4 -12.06 -39.79 2.18
N LEU A 5 -12.43 -39.51 0.91
CA LEU A 5 -11.62 -38.74 -0.03
C LEU A 5 -11.45 -37.28 0.41
N LEU A 6 -12.50 -36.67 0.97
CA LEU A 6 -12.43 -35.29 1.47
C LEU A 6 -11.52 -35.15 2.70
N ARG A 7 -11.52 -36.16 3.60
CA ARG A 7 -10.61 -36.18 4.75
C ARG A 7 -9.15 -36.42 4.35
N LEU A 8 -8.90 -37.23 3.31
CA LEU A 8 -7.56 -37.45 2.76
C LEU A 8 -7.00 -36.21 2.06
N LEU A 9 -7.83 -35.44 1.35
CA LEU A 9 -7.42 -34.17 0.71
C LEU A 9 -7.07 -33.08 1.73
N ILE A 10 -7.83 -32.97 2.83
CA ILE A 10 -7.53 -32.02 3.91
C ILE A 10 -6.23 -32.42 4.63
N LEU A 11 -5.97 -33.72 4.81
CA LEU A 11 -4.72 -34.20 5.39
C LEU A 11 -3.52 -33.97 4.48
N PHE A 12 -3.67 -34.10 3.16
CA PHE A 12 -2.61 -33.84 2.18
C PHE A 12 -2.21 -32.36 2.13
N MET A 13 -3.20 -31.45 2.18
CA MET A 13 -2.96 -30.00 2.23
C MET A 13 -2.27 -29.56 3.53
N ALA A 14 -2.50 -30.26 4.65
CA ALA A 14 -1.83 -30.00 5.93
C ALA A 14 -0.38 -30.53 5.99
N ILE A 15 -0.05 -31.57 5.21
CA ILE A 15 1.29 -32.17 5.16
C ILE A 15 2.22 -31.40 4.19
N GLU A 16 1.69 -30.81 3.11
CA GLU A 16 2.50 -29.95 2.23
C GLU A 16 2.81 -28.58 2.87
N GLY A 17 1.90 -28.05 3.70
CA GLY A 17 2.10 -26.81 4.44
C GLY A 17 3.16 -26.88 5.56
N THR A 18 3.53 -28.08 6.01
CA THR A 18 4.45 -28.28 7.15
C THR A 18 5.87 -28.67 6.74
N ARG A 19 6.09 -29.19 5.52
CA ARG A 19 7.44 -29.47 4.99
C ARG A 19 8.23 -28.21 4.61
N ALA A 20 7.56 -27.11 4.26
CA ALA A 20 8.21 -25.82 4.02
C ALA A 20 8.63 -25.10 5.31
N ALA A 21 7.98 -25.40 6.44
CA ALA A 21 8.23 -24.74 7.72
C ALA A 21 9.40 -25.35 8.53
N PHE A 22 9.75 -26.62 8.28
CA PHE A 22 10.77 -27.32 9.09
C PHE A 22 12.22 -27.16 8.60
N HIS A 23 12.45 -26.54 7.44
CA HIS A 23 13.81 -26.20 6.99
C HIS A 23 14.25 -24.78 7.39
N PHE A 24 13.35 -23.99 8.00
CA PHE A 24 13.55 -22.57 8.31
C PHE A 24 14.12 -22.31 9.72
N ALA A 25 14.16 -23.33 10.59
CA ALA A 25 14.50 -23.15 12.01
C ALA A 25 15.97 -23.45 12.40
N SER A 26 16.85 -23.87 11.48
CA SER A 26 18.21 -24.29 11.85
C SER A 26 19.36 -23.33 11.49
N GLU A 27 19.10 -22.19 10.85
CA GLU A 27 20.19 -21.29 10.40
C GLU A 27 20.23 -19.90 11.07
N PHE A 28 19.36 -19.61 12.05
CA PHE A 28 19.32 -18.29 12.70
C PHE A 28 20.03 -18.19 14.05
N ALA A 29 20.86 -19.18 14.40
CA ALA A 29 21.64 -19.19 15.63
C ALA A 29 23.15 -19.20 15.33
N LYS A 30 23.70 -18.07 14.85
CA LYS A 30 25.14 -17.74 14.90
C LYS A 30 25.40 -16.31 14.37
N ARG A 31 25.36 -15.31 15.26
CA ARG A 31 26.49 -14.40 15.52
C ARG A 31 26.07 -13.23 16.41
N SER A 32 26.82 -13.10 17.49
CA SER A 32 26.69 -12.09 18.52
C SER A 32 27.75 -10.99 18.30
N ARG A 33 27.32 -9.74 18.51
CA ARG A 33 28.02 -8.65 19.25
C ARG A 33 29.01 -7.69 18.53
N PRO A 34 29.22 -6.47 19.11
CA PRO A 34 29.08 -5.18 18.41
C PRO A 34 30.36 -4.31 18.43
N THR A 35 30.31 -3.14 17.77
CA THR A 35 31.23 -2.03 18.09
C THR A 35 30.61 -0.66 17.80
N SER A 36 30.69 0.19 18.81
CA SER A 36 30.33 1.61 18.88
C SER A 36 31.45 2.52 18.40
N ALA A 37 31.12 3.63 17.73
CA ALA A 37 31.90 4.89 17.78
C ALA A 37 31.11 6.08 17.16
N THR A 38 31.04 7.18 17.90
CA THR A 38 30.71 8.56 17.48
C THR A 38 31.64 9.50 18.27
N PRO A 39 31.71 10.83 18.00
CA PRO A 39 31.30 11.62 16.84
C PRO A 39 32.44 12.60 16.38
N ASN A 40 32.19 13.46 15.38
CA ASN A 40 32.92 14.73 15.29
C ASN A 40 32.06 15.86 14.70
N LEU A 41 32.05 16.99 15.42
CA LEU A 41 31.47 18.28 15.10
C LEU A 41 32.31 19.00 14.02
N GLY A 42 31.63 19.72 13.12
CA GLY A 42 32.26 20.68 12.20
C GLY A 42 31.26 21.80 11.86
N THR A 43 31.62 23.02 12.24
CA THR A 43 30.82 24.26 12.24
C THR A 43 30.87 25.06 10.93
N ASN A 44 29.87 25.95 10.78
CA ASN A 44 29.84 27.24 10.03
C ASN A 44 29.52 27.22 8.51
N SER A 45 28.43 27.88 8.10
CA SER A 45 28.41 29.34 7.83
C SER A 45 27.18 29.74 6.97
N ARG A 46 26.50 30.82 7.36
CA ARG A 46 25.37 31.44 6.66
C ARG A 46 25.85 32.26 5.45
N ARG A 47 25.17 32.14 4.30
CA ARG A 47 24.95 33.26 3.37
C ARG A 47 23.54 33.22 2.80
N SER A 48 22.87 34.36 2.92
CA SER A 48 21.53 34.65 2.43
C SER A 48 21.62 35.26 1.03
N ALA A 49 20.80 34.78 0.09
CA ALA A 49 20.39 35.52 -1.09
C ALA A 49 19.04 34.97 -1.57
N SER A 50 18.00 35.78 -1.38
CA SER A 50 16.65 35.59 -1.92
C SER A 50 16.68 35.76 -3.43
N LEU A 51 16.09 34.84 -4.19
CA LEU A 51 15.45 35.18 -5.47
C LEU A 51 14.26 34.24 -5.69
N PHE A 52 13.11 34.84 -5.93
CA PHE A 52 11.82 34.21 -6.22
C PHE A 52 11.98 33.07 -7.24
N MET A 53 11.58 31.87 -6.84
CA MET A 53 11.22 30.81 -7.77
C MET A 53 9.83 30.35 -7.36
N GLU A 54 8.86 30.88 -8.10
CA GLU A 54 7.49 30.42 -8.19
C GLU A 54 7.53 28.93 -8.50
N THR A 55 7.55 28.11 -7.45
CA THR A 55 7.49 26.67 -7.59
C THR A 55 6.04 26.35 -7.90
N ALA A 56 5.73 26.25 -9.19
CA ALA A 56 4.69 25.35 -9.64
C ALA A 56 4.89 24.06 -8.83
N HIS A 57 3.97 23.78 -7.92
CA HIS A 57 4.01 22.61 -7.06
C HIS A 57 3.81 21.40 -7.98
N SER A 58 4.87 20.99 -8.67
CA SER A 58 4.88 19.73 -9.40
C SER A 58 4.53 18.67 -8.38
N CYS A 59 3.50 17.87 -8.67
CA CYS A 59 3.13 16.72 -7.88
C CYS A 59 4.01 15.55 -8.34
N PRO A 60 5.16 15.27 -7.72
CA PRO A 60 6.12 14.30 -8.22
C PRO A 60 6.03 13.08 -7.30
N SER A 61 4.94 12.32 -7.41
CA SER A 61 4.83 10.98 -6.78
C SER A 61 3.68 10.12 -7.36
N GLU A 62 2.72 10.74 -8.05
CA GLU A 62 1.53 10.07 -8.62
C GLU A 62 1.80 9.30 -9.92
N THR A 63 2.81 9.71 -10.69
CA THR A 63 3.14 9.15 -12.00
C THR A 63 4.35 8.23 -11.99
N SER A 64 5.12 8.20 -10.90
CA SER A 64 6.27 7.31 -10.78
C SER A 64 5.76 5.88 -10.67
N LYS A 65 5.98 5.07 -11.70
CA LYS A 65 5.64 3.63 -11.70
C LYS A 65 6.66 2.76 -10.96
N GLN A 66 7.78 3.33 -10.52
CA GLN A 66 8.86 2.61 -9.85
C GLN A 66 8.71 2.66 -8.33
N ILE A 67 8.88 1.52 -7.68
CA ILE A 67 8.79 1.35 -6.22
C ILE A 67 10.21 1.16 -5.64
N TYR A 68 10.52 1.88 -4.56
CA TYR A 68 11.80 1.82 -3.82
C TYR A 68 13.07 2.01 -4.65
N ASN A 69 12.98 2.73 -5.77
CA ASN A 69 14.07 2.87 -6.73
C ASN A 69 14.62 1.52 -7.23
N ILE A 70 13.83 0.45 -7.18
CA ILE A 70 14.16 -0.85 -7.79
C ILE A 70 13.78 -0.80 -9.27
N PRO A 71 14.69 -1.03 -10.23
CA PRO A 71 14.34 -1.06 -11.64
C PRO A 71 13.26 -2.11 -11.93
N ASP A 72 12.34 -1.80 -12.86
CA ASP A 72 11.29 -2.74 -13.29
C ASP A 72 10.37 -3.23 -12.15
N SER A 73 10.10 -2.37 -11.15
CA SER A 73 9.26 -2.65 -9.97
C SER A 73 7.81 -2.16 -10.06
N GLY A 74 7.38 -1.63 -11.21
CA GLY A 74 5.99 -1.24 -11.40
C GLY A 74 5.08 -2.42 -11.69
N TRP A 75 3.78 -2.30 -11.41
CA TRP A 75 2.79 -3.37 -11.58
C TRP A 75 2.72 -3.94 -13.01
N ARG A 76 2.99 -3.12 -14.03
CA ARG A 76 3.05 -3.54 -15.45
C ARG A 76 4.34 -4.23 -15.86
N SER A 77 5.35 -4.23 -15.00
CA SER A 77 6.65 -4.81 -15.34
C SER A 77 6.55 -6.32 -15.53
N LYS A 78 7.22 -6.85 -16.56
CA LYS A 78 7.36 -8.30 -16.73
C LYS A 78 8.14 -8.98 -15.60
N LYS A 79 8.95 -8.21 -14.85
CA LYS A 79 9.67 -8.69 -13.66
C LYS A 79 8.82 -8.59 -12.39
N TRP A 80 7.69 -7.89 -12.43
CA TRP A 80 6.72 -7.83 -11.35
C TRP A 80 5.93 -9.13 -11.31
N SER A 81 6.18 -9.91 -10.27
CA SER A 81 5.53 -11.21 -10.04
C SER A 81 4.82 -11.18 -8.70
N TRP A 82 3.68 -10.48 -8.66
CA TRP A 82 2.81 -10.42 -7.48
C TRP A 82 2.49 -11.83 -6.96
N GLY A 83 2.59 -12.04 -5.65
CA GLY A 83 2.33 -13.33 -5.00
C GLY A 83 3.43 -14.40 -5.20
N SER A 84 4.46 -14.15 -6.00
CA SER A 84 5.60 -15.06 -6.18
C SER A 84 6.63 -14.93 -5.05
N ALA A 85 7.34 -16.02 -4.75
CA ALA A 85 8.47 -16.03 -3.82
C ALA A 85 9.78 -15.43 -4.39
N ARG A 86 9.74 -14.91 -5.63
CA ARG A 86 10.86 -14.31 -6.35
C ARG A 86 10.37 -13.14 -7.22
N GLY A 87 11.29 -12.31 -7.70
CA GLY A 87 11.04 -11.19 -8.62
C GLY A 87 10.82 -9.86 -7.90
N THR A 88 10.66 -8.77 -8.66
CA THR A 88 10.69 -7.41 -8.09
C THR A 88 9.53 -7.14 -7.14
N GLY A 89 8.39 -7.81 -7.33
CA GLY A 89 7.25 -7.76 -6.39
C GLY A 89 7.58 -8.36 -5.02
N HIS A 90 8.33 -9.46 -4.98
CA HIS A 90 8.80 -10.07 -3.73
C HIS A 90 9.76 -9.12 -2.99
N ASP A 91 10.73 -8.57 -3.72
CA ASP A 91 11.75 -7.67 -3.15
C ASP A 91 11.12 -6.39 -2.60
N CYS A 92 10.19 -5.80 -3.35
CA CYS A 92 9.44 -4.62 -2.91
C CYS A 92 8.58 -4.94 -1.69
N ALA A 93 7.89 -6.09 -1.66
CA ALA A 93 7.10 -6.48 -0.50
C ALA A 93 7.97 -6.67 0.76
N ALA A 94 9.20 -7.20 0.62
CA ALA A 94 10.13 -7.33 1.72
C ALA A 94 10.60 -5.97 2.26
N ILE A 95 10.88 -5.00 1.37
CA ILE A 95 11.22 -3.62 1.78
C ILE A 95 10.02 -2.96 2.46
N CYS A 96 8.82 -3.10 1.87
CA CYS A 96 7.59 -2.51 2.37
C CYS A 96 7.30 -2.95 3.81
N ARG A 97 7.35 -4.26 4.09
CA ARG A 97 7.16 -4.79 5.45
C ARG A 97 8.17 -4.24 6.45
N ARG A 98 9.45 -4.10 6.06
CA ARG A 98 10.48 -3.52 6.94
C ARG A 98 10.27 -2.03 7.18
N ARG A 99 9.85 -1.29 6.15
CA ARG A 99 9.66 0.16 6.23
C ARG A 99 8.47 0.53 7.12
N TRP A 100 7.41 -0.26 7.06
CA TRP A 100 6.16 0.00 7.79
C TRP A 100 6.00 -0.92 9.01
N ASP A 101 7.11 -1.39 9.59
CA ASP A 101 7.13 -2.23 10.80
C ASP A 101 6.83 -1.41 12.07
N ASP A 102 7.13 -0.10 12.06
CA ASP A 102 6.86 0.81 13.17
C ASP A 102 5.43 1.38 13.16
N GLU A 103 4.79 1.44 14.32
CA GLU A 103 3.42 1.94 14.48
C GLU A 103 3.30 3.45 14.22
N SER A 104 4.31 4.24 14.62
CA SER A 104 4.34 5.68 14.37
C SER A 104 4.42 5.96 12.88
N ASP A 105 5.30 5.25 12.16
CA ASP A 105 5.41 5.38 10.70
C ASP A 105 4.08 5.04 10.01
N ARG A 106 3.39 3.98 10.44
CA ARG A 106 2.07 3.63 9.90
C ARG A 106 1.01 4.68 10.19
N ARG A 107 1.02 5.27 11.38
CA ARG A 107 0.11 6.36 11.76
C ARG A 107 0.33 7.59 10.89
N ASP A 108 1.59 7.97 10.69
CA ASP A 108 1.97 9.10 9.84
C ASP A 108 1.55 8.86 8.39
N LEU A 109 1.72 7.64 7.87
CA LEU A 109 1.20 7.27 6.56
C LEU A 109 -0.31 7.44 6.47
N VAL A 110 -1.09 6.86 7.38
CA VAL A 110 -2.55 6.96 7.34
C VAL A 110 -3.00 8.42 7.43
N GLN A 111 -2.39 9.22 8.31
CA GLN A 111 -2.68 10.65 8.43
C GLN A 111 -2.36 11.40 7.13
N SER A 112 -1.23 11.09 6.48
CA SER A 112 -0.86 11.67 5.19
C SER A 112 -1.84 11.35 4.06
N LEU A 113 -2.60 10.27 4.18
CA LEU A 113 -3.60 9.86 3.21
C LEU A 113 -4.98 10.44 3.49
N LEU A 114 -5.37 10.51 4.77
CA LEU A 114 -6.67 11.05 5.19
C LEU A 114 -6.75 12.56 5.00
N ASP A 115 -5.64 13.28 5.25
CA ASP A 115 -5.57 14.74 5.18
C ASP A 115 -4.34 15.19 4.36
N PRO A 116 -4.28 14.86 3.05
CA PRO A 116 -3.07 14.98 2.23
C PRO A 116 -2.59 16.43 2.05
N ALA A 117 -3.51 17.39 1.95
CA ALA A 117 -3.17 18.80 1.79
C ALA A 117 -2.51 19.38 3.05
N GLU A 118 -3.07 19.07 4.22
CA GLU A 118 -2.53 19.51 5.51
C GLU A 118 -1.18 18.85 5.80
N PHE A 119 -1.11 17.52 5.63
CA PHE A 119 0.12 16.78 5.88
C PHE A 119 1.27 17.25 4.98
N LYS A 120 1.00 17.52 3.70
CA LYS A 120 2.00 18.06 2.76
C LYS A 120 2.49 19.46 3.17
N GLY A 121 1.61 20.29 3.75
CA GLY A 121 1.99 21.59 4.29
C GLY A 121 2.97 21.49 5.47
N LEU A 122 2.81 20.48 6.32
CA LEU A 122 3.68 20.22 7.48
C LEU A 122 4.95 19.43 7.13
N HIS A 123 4.87 18.54 6.15
CA HIS A 123 5.91 17.59 5.78
C HIS A 123 6.15 17.56 4.26
N PRO A 124 6.70 18.64 3.67
CA PRO A 124 6.77 18.82 2.21
C PRO A 124 7.64 17.78 1.47
N HIS A 125 8.48 17.02 2.19
CA HIS A 125 9.38 16.01 1.63
C HIS A 125 9.03 14.58 2.04
N SER A 126 7.91 14.36 2.74
CA SER A 126 7.52 13.06 3.27
C SER A 126 6.42 12.37 2.46
N GLU A 127 6.20 12.80 1.21
CA GLU A 127 5.15 12.24 0.36
C GLU A 127 5.50 10.81 -0.10
N VAL A 128 4.61 9.86 0.17
CA VAL A 128 4.76 8.46 -0.27
C VAL A 128 4.18 8.31 -1.68
N PRO A 129 4.93 7.76 -2.65
CA PRO A 129 4.43 7.52 -4.01
C PRO A 129 3.20 6.61 -4.03
N PHE A 130 2.28 6.87 -4.97
CA PHE A 130 1.03 6.10 -5.01
C PHE A 130 1.22 4.62 -5.35
N GLU A 131 2.28 4.28 -6.08
CA GLU A 131 2.65 2.88 -6.32
C GLU A 131 3.04 2.13 -5.05
N GLU A 132 3.69 2.81 -4.11
CA GLU A 132 3.99 2.24 -2.80
C GLU A 132 2.70 2.07 -1.98
N ILE A 133 1.76 3.02 -2.05
CA ILE A 133 0.45 2.91 -1.39
C ILE A 133 -0.33 1.70 -1.93
N LYS A 134 -0.31 1.47 -3.26
CA LYS A 134 -0.88 0.27 -3.88
C LYS A 134 -0.24 -1.01 -3.34
N LEU A 135 1.09 -1.04 -3.18
CA LEU A 135 1.77 -2.19 -2.60
C LEU A 135 1.33 -2.44 -1.15
N ILE A 136 1.23 -1.40 -0.33
CA ILE A 136 0.77 -1.48 1.06
C ILE A 136 -0.67 -2.03 1.12
N LEU A 137 -1.58 -1.49 0.30
CA LEU A 137 -2.95 -1.99 0.19
C LEU A 137 -3.00 -3.45 -0.24
N GLY A 138 -2.23 -3.82 -1.27
CA GLY A 138 -2.19 -5.20 -1.75
C GLY A 138 -1.73 -6.20 -0.68
N LEU A 139 -0.73 -5.80 0.13
CA LEU A 139 -0.25 -6.58 1.26
C LEU A 139 -1.29 -6.64 2.39
N ALA A 140 -1.91 -5.51 2.73
CA ALA A 140 -2.97 -5.43 3.73
C ALA A 140 -4.18 -6.31 3.34
N TRP A 141 -4.59 -6.32 2.08
CA TRP A 141 -5.66 -7.20 1.58
C TRP A 141 -5.25 -8.67 1.56
N GLN A 142 -4.00 -8.98 1.21
CA GLN A 142 -3.49 -10.36 1.27
C GLN A 142 -3.52 -10.90 2.71
N ARG A 143 -3.13 -10.08 3.68
CA ARG A 143 -3.22 -10.40 5.10
C ARG A 143 -4.69 -10.49 5.55
N GLY A 144 -5.51 -9.52 5.16
CA GLY A 144 -6.94 -9.47 5.45
C GLY A 144 -7.70 -10.69 4.95
N ARG A 145 -7.32 -11.23 3.79
CA ARG A 145 -7.90 -12.48 3.26
C ARG A 145 -7.59 -13.68 4.16
N ARG A 146 -6.44 -13.68 4.84
CA ARG A 146 -6.02 -14.76 5.75
C ARG A 146 -6.77 -14.71 7.08
N ASP A 147 -7.01 -13.51 7.62
CA ASP A 147 -7.67 -13.33 8.92
C ASP A 147 -9.17 -13.00 8.82
N GLY A 148 -9.70 -12.82 7.61
CA GLY A 148 -11.10 -12.55 7.33
C GLY A 148 -11.51 -11.08 7.39
N THR A 149 -10.54 -10.15 7.48
CA THR A 149 -10.81 -8.70 7.57
C THR A 149 -10.84 -7.99 6.23
N ASP A 150 -10.61 -8.68 5.09
CA ASP A 150 -10.67 -8.07 3.75
C ASP A 150 -12.09 -7.89 3.18
N GLY A 151 -13.13 -8.28 3.93
CA GLY A 151 -14.53 -8.25 3.51
C GLY A 151 -15.03 -9.59 2.93
N GLY A 152 -14.16 -10.60 2.82
CA GLY A 152 -14.51 -11.96 2.45
C GLY A 152 -14.78 -12.19 0.95
N PRO A 153 -15.09 -13.44 0.55
CA PRO A 153 -15.25 -13.81 -0.85
C PRO A 153 -16.36 -13.03 -1.57
N GLY A 154 -16.06 -12.51 -2.76
CA GLY A 154 -17.03 -11.85 -3.65
C GLY A 154 -17.41 -10.41 -3.29
N GLN A 155 -17.27 -10.00 -2.02
CA GLN A 155 -17.60 -8.64 -1.55
C GLN A 155 -16.37 -7.85 -1.09
N GLY A 156 -15.31 -8.53 -0.69
CA GLY A 156 -14.08 -7.94 -0.20
C GLY A 156 -13.12 -7.43 -1.27
N TYR A 157 -11.94 -7.02 -0.82
CA TYR A 157 -10.91 -6.39 -1.66
C TYR A 157 -10.11 -7.37 -2.54
N GLY A 158 -10.40 -8.66 -2.45
CA GLY A 158 -9.79 -9.68 -3.30
C GLY A 158 -9.88 -9.39 -4.80
N ALA A 159 -11.03 -8.91 -5.28
CA ALA A 159 -11.23 -8.58 -6.69
C ALA A 159 -10.44 -7.33 -7.13
N VAL A 160 -10.26 -6.36 -6.22
CA VAL A 160 -9.45 -5.15 -6.47
C VAL A 160 -7.98 -5.54 -6.58
N LEU A 161 -7.53 -6.42 -5.69
CA LEU A 161 -6.17 -6.97 -5.73
C LEU A 161 -5.89 -7.72 -7.03
N GLU A 162 -6.83 -8.56 -7.47
CA GLU A 162 -6.72 -9.27 -8.75
C GLU A 162 -6.65 -8.29 -9.92
N THR A 163 -7.49 -7.26 -9.93
CA THR A 163 -7.47 -6.20 -10.95
C THR A 163 -6.14 -5.41 -10.95
N MET A 164 -5.56 -5.15 -9.78
CA MET A 164 -4.23 -4.55 -9.65
C MET A 164 -3.14 -5.47 -10.19
N ALA A 165 -3.17 -6.75 -9.84
CA ALA A 165 -2.18 -7.75 -10.27
C ALA A 165 -2.22 -8.00 -11.79
N GLU A 166 -3.39 -7.88 -12.42
CA GLU A 166 -3.53 -7.91 -13.87
C GLU A 166 -2.89 -6.70 -14.57
N ALA A 167 -2.65 -5.61 -13.83
CA ALA A 167 -2.01 -4.38 -14.31
C ALA A 167 -2.66 -3.81 -15.59
N ARG A 168 -4.00 -3.81 -15.62
CA ARG A 168 -4.80 -3.29 -16.72
C ARG A 168 -5.50 -1.98 -16.36
N ARG A 169 -6.66 -2.07 -15.72
CA ARG A 169 -7.61 -0.96 -15.49
C ARG A 169 -7.03 0.24 -14.75
N TYR A 170 -5.99 0.04 -13.93
CA TYR A 170 -5.33 1.08 -13.15
C TYR A 170 -3.98 1.53 -13.74
N GLU A 171 -3.59 1.02 -14.91
CA GLU A 171 -2.24 1.21 -15.46
C GLU A 171 -2.17 1.43 -16.99
N ASN A 172 -3.23 1.09 -17.73
CA ASN A 172 -3.28 1.18 -19.19
C ASN A 172 -4.07 2.39 -19.71
N GLU A 173 -4.76 3.11 -18.82
CA GLU A 173 -5.54 4.29 -19.16
C GLU A 173 -4.75 5.57 -18.85
N ASP A 174 -5.32 6.73 -19.19
CA ASP A 174 -4.86 8.01 -18.65
C ASP A 174 -4.79 7.97 -17.11
N GLU A 175 -3.86 8.71 -16.49
CA GLU A 175 -3.64 8.67 -15.04
C GLU A 175 -4.87 9.12 -14.24
N VAL A 176 -5.66 10.07 -14.75
CA VAL A 176 -6.92 10.50 -14.12
C VAL A 176 -7.97 9.40 -14.23
N ILE A 177 -8.10 8.77 -15.41
CA ILE A 177 -9.03 7.65 -15.61
C ILE A 177 -8.64 6.46 -14.73
N SER A 178 -7.36 6.13 -14.66
CA SER A 178 -6.81 5.09 -13.78
C SER A 178 -7.11 5.38 -12.31
N ALA A 179 -7.00 6.64 -11.89
CA ALA A 179 -7.34 7.08 -10.55
C ALA A 179 -8.85 6.98 -10.25
N LEU A 180 -9.71 7.42 -11.16
CA LEU A 180 -11.16 7.30 -11.04
C LEU A 180 -11.59 5.83 -10.95
N ASN A 181 -11.05 4.98 -11.82
CA ASN A 181 -11.31 3.54 -11.78
C ASN A 181 -10.93 2.92 -10.43
N PHE A 182 -9.78 3.29 -9.87
CA PHE A 182 -9.35 2.83 -8.56
C PHE A 182 -10.30 3.30 -7.46
N ILE A 183 -10.68 4.58 -7.45
CA ILE A 183 -11.60 5.15 -6.46
C ILE A 183 -12.95 4.44 -6.51
N ASP A 184 -13.47 4.18 -7.70
CA ASP A 184 -14.73 3.47 -7.91
C ASP A 184 -14.70 2.07 -7.30
N ASP A 185 -13.66 1.31 -7.62
CA ASP A 185 -13.54 -0.07 -7.16
C ASP A 185 -13.29 -0.17 -5.65
N VAL A 186 -12.53 0.78 -5.10
CA VAL A 186 -12.21 0.83 -3.66
C VAL A 186 -13.40 1.31 -2.85
N SER A 187 -14.05 2.40 -3.25
CA SER A 187 -15.20 2.96 -2.53
C SER A 187 -16.41 2.05 -2.59
N GLY A 188 -16.65 1.38 -3.74
CA GLY A 188 -17.74 0.44 -3.92
C GLY A 188 -17.69 -0.79 -2.99
N ARG A 189 -16.51 -1.10 -2.44
CA ARG A 189 -16.29 -2.24 -1.53
C ARG A 189 -16.11 -1.84 -0.08
N PHE A 190 -16.06 -0.55 0.24
CA PHE A 190 -15.73 -0.08 1.59
C PHE A 190 -16.70 -0.58 2.67
N ALA A 191 -17.98 -0.77 2.32
CA ALA A 191 -18.99 -1.33 3.22
C ALA A 191 -18.74 -2.81 3.61
N SER A 192 -17.85 -3.52 2.91
CA SER A 192 -17.48 -4.90 3.26
C SER A 192 -16.55 -4.96 4.49
N ILE A 193 -15.82 -3.88 4.77
CA ILE A 193 -14.85 -3.80 5.88
C ILE A 193 -15.23 -2.77 6.95
N CYS A 194 -16.11 -1.81 6.62
CA CYS A 194 -16.52 -0.74 7.53
C CYS A 194 -18.03 -0.74 7.77
N ARG A 195 -18.44 -0.64 9.04
CA ARG A 195 -19.86 -0.53 9.46
C ARG A 195 -20.23 0.85 10.02
N ASP A 196 -19.25 1.73 10.20
CA ASP A 196 -19.47 3.07 10.73
C ASP A 196 -20.17 3.96 9.70
N ALA A 197 -21.34 4.50 10.06
CA ALA A 197 -22.19 5.25 9.14
C ALA A 197 -21.54 6.55 8.65
N GLU A 198 -20.78 7.24 9.51
CA GLU A 198 -20.11 8.50 9.15
C GLU A 198 -18.90 8.23 8.24
N LYS A 199 -18.12 7.17 8.50
CA LYS A 199 -17.05 6.75 7.58
C LYS A 199 -17.63 6.32 6.23
N LEU A 200 -18.73 5.56 6.20
CA LEU A 200 -19.39 5.19 4.94
C LEU A 200 -19.89 6.41 4.16
N LYS A 201 -20.47 7.39 4.86
CA LYS A 201 -20.92 8.65 4.27
C LYS A 201 -19.75 9.47 3.73
N ARG A 202 -18.63 9.56 4.47
CA ARG A 202 -17.41 10.25 4.04
C ARG A 202 -16.82 9.61 2.76
N MET A 203 -16.69 8.28 2.71
CA MET A 203 -16.20 7.57 1.52
C MET A 203 -17.07 7.87 0.28
N LYS A 204 -18.40 7.84 0.45
CA LYS A 204 -19.34 8.17 -0.63
C LYS A 204 -19.24 9.62 -1.07
N ALA A 205 -19.06 10.56 -0.14
CA ALA A 205 -18.89 11.97 -0.46
C ALA A 205 -17.63 12.20 -1.32
N ILE A 206 -16.48 11.66 -0.88
CA ILE A 206 -15.21 11.75 -1.63
C ILE A 206 -15.36 11.21 -3.06
N ALA A 207 -15.96 10.03 -3.22
CA ALA A 207 -16.13 9.41 -4.54
C ALA A 207 -17.13 10.17 -5.44
N ASN A 208 -18.17 10.78 -4.86
CA ASN A 208 -19.16 11.53 -5.63
C ASN A 208 -18.66 12.91 -6.05
N ASP A 209 -17.85 13.57 -5.22
CA ASP A 209 -17.35 14.93 -5.48
C ASP A 209 -16.54 15.01 -6.78
N ILE A 210 -15.79 13.94 -7.09
CA ILE A 210 -14.97 13.86 -8.31
C ILE A 210 -15.71 13.31 -9.53
N ARG A 211 -16.88 12.69 -9.35
CA ARG A 211 -17.72 12.16 -10.46
C ARG A 211 -18.67 13.20 -11.03
N GLY A 212 -19.13 14.14 -10.19
CA GLY A 212 -20.19 15.09 -10.53
C GLY A 212 -19.72 16.42 -11.13
N LYS A 213 -18.41 16.66 -11.21
CA LYS A 213 -17.81 17.91 -11.68
C LYS A 213 -16.67 17.62 -12.65
N HIS A 214 -16.28 18.61 -13.45
CA HIS A 214 -14.95 18.63 -14.07
C HIS A 214 -13.92 18.83 -12.94
N ALA A 215 -13.65 17.75 -12.19
CA ALA A 215 -12.66 17.76 -11.13
C ALA A 215 -11.28 17.90 -11.76
N GLU A 216 -10.46 18.78 -11.19
CA GLU A 216 -9.09 18.94 -11.61
C GLU A 216 -8.28 17.69 -11.25
N LYS A 217 -7.20 17.44 -12.00
CA LYS A 217 -6.36 16.25 -11.84
C LYS A 217 -5.89 16.05 -10.40
N GLU A 218 -5.49 17.12 -9.74
CA GLU A 218 -5.03 17.13 -8.36
C GLU A 218 -6.13 16.72 -7.38
N GLU A 219 -7.37 17.16 -7.60
CA GLU A 219 -8.52 16.79 -6.77
C GLU A 219 -8.81 15.29 -6.85
N VAL A 220 -8.73 14.72 -8.06
CA VAL A 220 -8.88 13.26 -8.28
C VAL A 220 -7.79 12.48 -7.55
N PHE A 221 -6.55 12.96 -7.59
CA PHE A 221 -5.43 12.29 -6.91
C PHE A 221 -5.54 12.40 -5.38
N MET A 222 -5.98 13.53 -4.86
CA MET A 222 -6.27 13.68 -3.42
C MET A 222 -7.39 12.73 -3.00
N ALA A 223 -8.50 12.67 -3.75
CA ALA A 223 -9.59 11.74 -3.47
C ALA A 223 -9.12 10.27 -3.49
N ARG A 224 -8.23 9.92 -4.43
CA ARG A 224 -7.61 8.59 -4.50
C ARG A 224 -6.84 8.24 -3.23
N ARG A 225 -6.01 9.15 -2.74
CA ARG A 225 -5.25 8.98 -1.48
C ARG A 225 -6.17 8.85 -0.28
N MET A 226 -7.19 9.70 -0.18
CA MET A 226 -8.16 9.66 0.93
C MET A 226 -8.91 8.32 0.95
N CYS A 227 -9.35 7.82 -0.21
CA CYS A 227 -9.98 6.49 -0.30
C CYS A 227 -9.03 5.39 0.19
N ALA A 228 -7.76 5.42 -0.21
CA ALA A 228 -6.74 4.47 0.26
C ALA A 228 -6.52 4.57 1.78
N GLY A 229 -6.40 5.79 2.32
CA GLY A 229 -6.25 6.03 3.76
C GLY A 229 -7.42 5.51 4.57
N MET A 230 -8.66 5.73 4.11
CA MET A 230 -9.86 5.22 4.76
C MET A 230 -9.91 3.69 4.79
N VAL A 231 -9.44 3.01 3.73
CA VAL A 231 -9.34 1.54 3.72
C VAL A 231 -8.30 1.06 4.72
N LEU A 232 -7.10 1.63 4.73
CA LEU A 232 -6.05 1.23 5.67
C LEU A 232 -6.48 1.43 7.13
N ASP A 233 -7.13 2.56 7.43
CA ASP A 233 -7.73 2.83 8.73
C ASP A 233 -8.81 1.79 9.11
N ALA A 234 -9.75 1.49 8.20
CA ALA A 234 -10.79 0.49 8.45
C ALA A 234 -10.26 -0.94 8.60
N MET A 235 -9.11 -1.25 8.00
CA MET A 235 -8.40 -2.52 8.15
C MET A 235 -7.47 -2.57 9.36
N ASN A 236 -7.49 -1.54 10.23
CA ASN A 236 -6.69 -1.48 11.45
C ASN A 236 -5.19 -1.57 11.16
N PHE A 237 -4.74 -0.98 10.04
CA PHE A 237 -3.37 -1.09 9.55
C PHE A 237 -2.34 -0.56 10.57
N VAL A 238 -2.66 0.53 11.28
CA VAL A 238 -1.76 1.15 12.25
C VAL A 238 -1.38 0.16 13.35
N GLU A 239 -2.33 -0.56 13.90
CA GLU A 239 -2.13 -1.48 15.01
C GLU A 239 -1.58 -2.83 14.55
N SER A 240 -1.89 -3.23 13.32
CA SER A 240 -1.75 -4.62 12.90
C SER A 240 -0.71 -4.88 11.81
N GLY A 241 -0.22 -3.84 11.13
CA GLY A 241 0.84 -3.94 10.14
C GLY A 241 0.48 -4.80 8.91
N LEU A 242 1.51 -5.28 8.21
CA LEU A 242 1.43 -6.03 6.94
C LEU A 242 1.74 -7.53 7.08
#